data_AF-A0A2D5X4F0-F1
#
_entry.id   AF-A0A2D5X4F0-F1
#
_cell.length_a   1.000
_cell.length_b   1.000
_cell.length_c   1.000
_cell.angle_alpha   90.00
_cell.angle_beta   90.00
_cell.angle_gamma   90.00
#
_symmetry.space_group_name_H-M   'P 1'
#
loop_
_entity.id
_entity.type
_entity.pdbx_description
1 polymer ?
#
loop_
_entity_poly.entity_id
_entity_poly.type
_entity_poly.pdbx_seq_one_letter_code
_entity_poly.pdbx_strand_id
1 'polypeptide(L)'
;MKAVKAGDYCLLYNYTEGKDHPIYGIWKAVIDGKKNIDKNAWWGMYPYQVRVKLYSKECQCVPRHSIENLVADDEGRVVNFITGYRAKELLQYYSIR
;
A
#
# COMPACT_ATOMS: atom_id res chain seq x y z
N MET A 1 10.56 -11.49 6.83
CA MET A 1 9.58 -10.46 6.38
C MET A 1 9.14 -9.66 7.57
N LYS A 2 9.10 -8.33 7.45
CA LYS A 2 8.57 -7.45 8.50
C LYS A 2 7.05 -7.61 8.54
N ALA A 3 6.46 -7.79 9.72
CA ALA A 3 5.01 -7.85 9.86
C ALA A 3 4.43 -6.42 9.85
N VAL A 4 3.29 -6.22 9.20
CA VAL A 4 2.53 -4.97 9.28
C VAL A 4 2.00 -4.81 10.70
N LYS A 5 2.19 -3.63 11.28
CA LYS A 5 1.74 -3.25 12.62
C LYS A 5 0.62 -2.23 12.58
N ALA A 6 -0.20 -2.22 13.62
CA ALA A 6 -1.20 -1.18 13.80
C ALA A 6 -0.52 0.20 13.75
N GLY A 7 -1.05 1.09 12.92
CA GLY A 7 -0.48 2.42 12.68
C GLY A 7 0.40 2.52 11.44
N ASP A 8 0.86 1.42 10.85
CA ASP A 8 1.61 1.44 9.59
C ASP A 8 0.77 1.99 8.44
N TYR A 9 1.41 2.71 7.52
CA TYR A 9 0.81 3.16 6.27
C TYR A 9 0.94 2.08 5.20
N CYS A 10 -0.10 1.91 4.39
CA CYS A 10 -0.18 0.92 3.33
C CYS A 10 -0.60 1.60 2.02
N LEU A 11 -0.06 1.10 0.90
CA LEU A 11 -0.46 1.52 -0.45
C LEU A 11 -1.30 0.42 -1.08
N LEU A 12 -2.43 0.79 -1.68
CA LEU A 12 -3.22 -0.16 -2.48
C LEU A 12 -2.71 -0.11 -3.92
N TYR A 13 -1.87 -1.08 -4.28
CA TYR A 13 -1.30 -1.20 -5.61
C TYR A 13 -2.15 -2.13 -6.48
N ASN A 14 -2.65 -1.65 -7.61
CA ASN A 14 -3.38 -2.47 -8.57
C ASN A 14 -2.45 -2.93 -9.69
N TYR A 15 -2.09 -4.22 -9.66
CA TYR A 15 -1.21 -4.84 -10.65
C TYR A 15 -1.94 -5.29 -11.93
N THR A 16 -3.27 -5.12 -12.01
CA THR A 16 -4.10 -5.61 -13.13
C THR A 16 -4.64 -4.51 -14.03
N GLU A 17 -4.60 -3.25 -13.58
CA GLU A 17 -5.22 -2.14 -14.29
C GLU A 17 -4.23 -1.42 -15.21
N GLY A 18 -4.30 -1.79 -16.49
CA GLY A 18 -3.54 -1.15 -17.58
C GLY A 18 -2.03 -1.30 -17.46
N LYS A 19 -1.29 -0.51 -18.25
CA LYS A 19 0.19 -0.45 -18.18
C LYS A 19 0.70 0.41 -17.00
N ASP A 20 -0.19 1.22 -16.42
CA ASP A 20 0.18 2.25 -15.44
C ASP A 20 0.17 1.76 -13.99
N HIS A 21 -0.37 0.57 -13.73
CA HIS A 21 -0.45 -0.11 -12.43
C HIS A 21 -0.72 0.86 -11.27
N PRO A 22 -1.88 1.54 -11.25
CA PRO A 22 -2.12 2.67 -10.38
C PRO A 22 -2.04 2.30 -8.88
N ILE A 23 -1.67 3.30 -8.09
CA ILE A 23 -1.73 3.24 -6.62
C ILE A 23 -2.94 4.07 -6.16
N TYR A 24 -3.77 3.44 -5.34
CA TYR A 24 -5.03 3.97 -4.84
C TYR A 24 -4.87 4.46 -3.40
N GLY A 25 -4.51 5.74 -3.26
CA GLY A 25 -4.46 6.43 -1.98
C GLY A 25 -3.51 5.83 -0.94
N ILE A 26 -3.58 6.42 0.26
CA ILE A 26 -2.87 5.91 1.44
C ILE A 26 -3.89 5.32 2.40
N TRP A 27 -3.58 4.11 2.85
CA TRP A 27 -4.35 3.37 3.83
C TRP A 27 -3.53 3.28 5.12
N LYS A 28 -4.22 3.06 6.25
CA LYS A 28 -3.57 2.86 7.54
C LYS A 28 -4.04 1.55 8.16
N ALA A 29 -3.09 0.73 8.60
CA ALA A 29 -3.37 -0.50 9.33
C ALA A 29 -4.03 -0.15 10.67
N VAL A 30 -5.20 -0.71 10.93
CA VAL A 30 -5.95 -0.48 12.18
C VAL A 30 -5.68 -1.56 13.24
N ILE A 31 -5.10 -2.68 12.82
CA ILE A 31 -4.66 -3.78 13.69
C ILE A 31 -3.35 -4.34 13.18
N ASP A 32 -2.64 -5.08 14.02
CA ASP A 32 -1.50 -5.89 13.61
C ASP A 32 -1.92 -6.95 12.58
N GLY A 33 -1.04 -7.20 11.60
CA GLY A 33 -1.20 -8.30 10.67
C GLY A 33 -1.19 -9.65 11.39
N LYS A 34 -2.18 -10.50 11.11
CA LYS A 34 -2.32 -11.82 11.73
C LYS A 34 -3.00 -12.82 10.80
N LYS A 35 -2.97 -14.10 11.18
CA LYS A 35 -3.64 -15.16 10.42
C LYS A 35 -5.16 -15.10 10.57
N ASN A 36 -5.88 -15.40 9.49
CA ASN A 36 -7.31 -15.70 9.46
C ASN A 36 -8.19 -14.64 10.14
N ILE A 37 -7.96 -13.35 9.84
CA ILE A 37 -8.82 -12.26 10.33
C ILE A 37 -10.25 -12.44 9.79
N ASP A 38 -10.34 -12.78 8.51
CA ASP A 38 -11.52 -13.30 7.84
C ASP A 38 -11.11 -14.56 7.08
N LYS A 39 -11.51 -15.72 7.61
CA LYS A 39 -11.21 -17.05 7.06
C LYS A 39 -11.87 -17.30 5.69
N ASN A 40 -12.89 -16.52 5.33
CA ASN A 40 -13.64 -16.70 4.08
C ASN A 40 -13.22 -15.68 3.01
N ALA A 41 -12.48 -14.64 3.38
CA ALA A 41 -11.96 -13.66 2.43
C ALA A 41 -11.13 -14.36 1.35
N TRP A 42 -11.43 -14.07 0.08
CA TRP A 42 -10.77 -14.69 -1.08
C TRP A 42 -10.76 -16.23 -1.02
N TRP A 43 -11.86 -16.84 -0.57
CA TRP A 43 -11.97 -18.29 -0.43
C TRP A 43 -10.91 -18.92 0.49
N GLY A 44 -10.35 -18.14 1.43
CA GLY A 44 -9.31 -18.58 2.34
C GLY A 44 -7.90 -18.65 1.72
N MET A 45 -7.71 -18.15 0.48
CA MET A 45 -6.44 -18.21 -0.25
C MET A 45 -5.31 -17.43 0.43
N TYR A 46 -5.64 -16.35 1.13
CA TYR A 46 -4.66 -15.46 1.76
C TYR A 46 -4.82 -15.47 3.29
N PRO A 47 -4.10 -16.36 4.01
CA PRO A 47 -4.28 -16.52 5.45
C PRO A 47 -3.69 -15.35 6.24
N TYR A 48 -2.64 -14.69 5.75
CA TYR A 48 -2.03 -13.53 6.42
C TYR A 48 -2.71 -12.25 5.97
N GLN A 49 -3.40 -11.60 6.90
CA GLN A 49 -4.27 -10.47 6.61
C GLN A 49 -4.00 -9.32 7.56
N VAL A 50 -4.42 -8.12 7.16
CA VAL A 50 -4.47 -6.92 8.00
C VAL A 50 -5.75 -6.15 7.66
N ARG A 51 -6.36 -5.47 8.64
CA ARG A 51 -7.44 -4.52 8.35
C ARG A 51 -6.85 -3.14 8.17
N VAL A 52 -7.33 -2.44 7.15
CA VAL A 52 -6.91 -1.08 6.85
C VAL A 52 -8.12 -0.15 6.77
N LYS A 53 -7.88 1.13 7.01
CA LYS A 53 -8.85 2.21 6.78
C LYS A 53 -8.20 3.24 5.86
N LEU A 54 -8.98 3.85 4.98
CA LEU A 54 -8.51 4.95 4.14
C LEU A 54 -8.00 6.07 5.04
N TYR A 55 -6.78 6.54 4.78
CA TYR A 55 -6.15 7.63 5.54
C TYR A 55 -6.25 8.97 4.81
N SER A 56 -6.14 8.96 3.48
CA SER A 56 -6.39 10.15 2.65
C SER A 56 -7.87 10.56 2.71
N LYS A 57 -8.15 11.84 2.43
CA LYS A 57 -9.53 12.38 2.40
C LYS A 57 -10.41 11.62 1.41
N GLU A 58 -9.83 11.24 0.28
CA GLU A 58 -10.47 10.46 -0.77
C GLU A 58 -9.51 9.43 -1.37
N CYS A 59 -10.05 8.48 -2.13
CA CYS A 59 -9.26 7.50 -2.84
C CYS A 59 -8.71 8.14 -4.12
N GLN A 60 -7.43 8.49 -4.12
CA GLN A 60 -6.76 9.10 -5.28
C GLN A 60 -6.10 8.02 -6.12
N CYS A 61 -6.43 7.97 -7.40
CA CYS A 61 -5.77 7.11 -8.37
C CYS A 61 -4.53 7.83 -8.91
N VAL A 62 -3.35 7.32 -8.56
CA VAL A 62 -2.07 7.89 -8.98
C VAL A 62 -1.36 6.89 -9.90
N PRO A 63 -1.03 7.26 -11.16
CA PRO A 63 -0.25 6.38 -12.04
C PRO A 63 1.11 6.06 -11.41
N ARG A 64 1.54 4.78 -11.42
CA ARG A 64 2.79 4.33 -10.79
C ARG A 64 4.00 5.13 -11.27
N HIS A 65 4.07 5.40 -12.58
CA HIS A 65 5.18 6.12 -13.21
C HIS A 65 5.41 7.51 -12.59
N SER A 66 4.38 8.16 -12.05
CA SER A 66 4.49 9.48 -11.42
C SER A 66 5.20 9.47 -10.06
N ILE A 67 5.29 8.30 -9.43
CA ILE A 67 5.93 8.09 -8.12
C ILE A 67 6.91 6.91 -8.14
N GLU A 68 7.37 6.49 -9.32
CA GLU A 68 8.17 5.28 -9.52
C GLU A 68 9.44 5.28 -8.66
N ASN A 69 10.17 6.41 -8.65
CA ASN A 69 11.38 6.59 -7.84
C ASN A 69 11.14 6.43 -6.32
N LEU A 70 9.88 6.58 -5.88
CA LEU A 70 9.50 6.44 -4.48
C LEU A 70 9.04 5.03 -4.13
N VAL A 71 8.52 4.26 -5.08
CA VAL A 71 7.87 2.96 -4.85
C VAL A 71 8.59 1.76 -5.47
N ALA A 72 9.51 1.96 -6.40
CA ALA A 72 10.25 0.90 -7.08
C ALA A 72 11.70 0.75 -6.60
N ASP A 73 12.31 -0.41 -6.86
CA ASP A 73 13.76 -0.63 -6.78
C ASP A 73 14.46 -0.25 -8.10
N ASP A 74 15.78 -0.45 -8.16
CA ASP A 74 16.60 -0.13 -9.35
C ASP A 74 16.25 -1.00 -10.58
N GLU A 75 15.53 -2.11 -10.38
CA GLU A 75 15.01 -2.98 -11.43
C GLU A 75 13.57 -2.59 -11.85
N GLY A 76 13.02 -1.51 -11.30
CA GLY A 76 11.67 -1.04 -11.58
C GLY A 76 10.55 -1.81 -10.88
N ARG A 77 10.88 -2.73 -9.94
CA ARG A 77 9.91 -3.55 -9.23
C ARG A 77 9.38 -2.81 -8.02
N VAL A 78 8.05 -2.81 -7.82
CA VAL A 78 7.43 -2.22 -6.63
C VAL A 78 7.89 -2.96 -5.38
N VAL A 79 8.45 -2.22 -4.42
CA VAL A 79 8.96 -2.80 -3.18
C VAL A 79 7.83 -3.01 -2.17
N ASN A 80 7.94 -4.07 -1.37
CA ASN A 80 6.94 -4.40 -0.34
C ASN A 80 7.01 -3.49 0.90
N PHE A 81 8.16 -2.85 1.14
CA PHE A 81 8.38 -1.96 2.28
C PHE A 81 9.12 -0.70 1.83
N ILE A 82 8.57 0.44 2.21
CA ILE A 82 9.16 1.75 1.94
C ILE A 82 9.40 2.41 3.30
N THR A 83 10.63 2.87 3.53
CA THR A 83 11.04 3.47 4.80
C THR A 83 11.87 4.73 4.57
N GLY A 84 12.07 5.52 5.63
CA GLY A 84 12.93 6.70 5.58
C GLY A 84 12.38 7.79 4.65
N TYR A 85 13.27 8.42 3.89
CA TYR A 85 12.96 9.57 3.05
C TYR A 85 11.85 9.28 2.01
N ARG A 86 11.91 8.14 1.32
CA ARG A 86 10.91 7.73 0.32
C ARG A 86 9.50 7.66 0.91
N ALA A 87 9.36 7.14 2.12
CA ALA A 87 8.06 7.04 2.80
C ALA A 87 7.53 8.43 3.18
N LYS A 88 8.40 9.34 3.63
CA LYS A 88 8.03 10.72 3.95
C LYS A 88 7.53 11.48 2.71
N GLU A 89 8.26 11.38 1.59
CA GLU A 89 7.88 12.00 0.32
C GLU A 89 6.54 11.48 -0.20
N LEU A 90 6.28 10.17 -0.10
CA LEU A 90 4.98 9.59 -0.45
C LEU A 90 3.85 10.18 0.40
N LEU A 91 4.03 10.24 1.72
CA LEU A 91 3.02 10.83 2.59
C LEU A 91 2.73 12.29 2.22
N GLN A 92 3.77 13.07 1.91
CA GLN A 92 3.61 14.45 1.46
C GLN A 92 2.89 14.55 0.12
N TYR A 93 3.25 13.70 -0.86
CA TYR A 93 2.61 13.66 -2.17
C TYR A 93 1.08 13.51 -2.06
N TYR A 94 0.61 12.61 -1.19
CA TYR A 94 -0.82 12.36 -0.96
C TYR A 94 -1.48 13.31 0.06
N SER A 95 -0.71 14.15 0.77
CA SER A 95 -1.27 15.15 1.71
C SER A 95 -1.58 16.49 1.05
N ILE A 96 -0.97 16.76 -0.12
CA ILE A 96 -1.07 18.05 -0.85
C ILE A 96 -2.23 18.03 -1.87
N ARG A 97 -2.80 16.86 -2.16
CA ARG A 97 -3.89 16.67 -3.13
C ARG A 97 -5.18 16.31 -2.40
#